data_AF-A0A4Q5XZZ6-F1
#
_entry.id   AF-A0A4Q5XZZ6-F1
#
_cell.length_a   1.000
_cell.length_b   1.000
_cell.length_c   1.000
_cell.angle_alpha   90.00
_cell.angle_beta   90.00
_cell.angle_gamma   90.00
#
_symmetry.space_group_name_H-M   'P 1'
#
loop_
_entity.id
_entity.type
_entity.pdbx_description
1 polymer ?
#
loop_
_entity_poly.entity_id
_entity_poly.type
_entity_poly.pdbx_seq_one_letter_code
_entity_poly.pdbx_strand_id
1 'polypeptide(L)' 'MTPANSGEKIAVVLFNLGGPDGPDDVQKFLQNLFSDKAIIRSP' A
#
# COMPACT_ATOMS: atom_id res chain seq x y z
N MET A 1 -16.13 -26.07 -13.91
CA MET A 1 -15.26 -24.88 -14.04
C MET A 1 -15.18 -24.55 -15.51
N THR A 2 -15.92 -23.55 -15.97
CA THR A 2 -15.82 -23.02 -17.34
C THR A 2 -14.48 -22.30 -17.50
N PRO A 3 -13.78 -22.43 -18.64
CA PRO A 3 -12.54 -21.69 -18.86
C PRO A 3 -12.82 -20.19 -18.82
N ALA A 4 -11.97 -19.45 -18.11
CA ALA A 4 -12.03 -17.99 -18.07
C ALA A 4 -11.96 -17.44 -19.51
N ASN A 5 -12.81 -16.47 -19.82
CA ASN A 5 -12.91 -15.88 -21.14
C ASN A 5 -11.58 -15.21 -21.49
N SER A 6 -10.98 -15.55 -22.62
CA SER A 6 -9.60 -15.16 -23.01
C SER A 6 -9.39 -13.65 -23.24
N GLY A 7 -10.43 -12.83 -23.05
CA GLY A 7 -10.39 -11.37 -23.08
C GLY A 7 -10.44 -10.68 -21.71
N GLU A 8 -10.61 -11.42 -20.60
CA GLU A 8 -10.64 -10.81 -19.26
C GLU A 8 -9.22 -10.51 -18.77
N LYS A 9 -8.92 -9.23 -18.56
CA LYS A 9 -7.66 -8.78 -17.95
C LYS A 9 -7.81 -8.75 -16.44
N ILE A 10 -7.01 -9.56 -15.76
CA ILE A 10 -6.97 -9.58 -14.29
C ILE A 10 -5.92 -8.57 -13.82
N ALA A 11 -6.35 -7.59 -13.02
CA ALA A 11 -5.44 -6.68 -12.34
C ALA A 11 -4.99 -7.31 -11.01
N VAL A 12 -3.68 -7.31 -10.76
CA VAL A 12 -3.10 -7.75 -9.49
C VAL A 12 -2.54 -6.53 -8.78
N VAL A 13 -3.04 -6.25 -7.57
CA VAL A 13 -2.56 -5.16 -6.73
C VAL A 13 -1.66 -5.75 -5.65
N LEU A 14 -0.40 -5.32 -5.63
CA LEU A 14 0.54 -5.69 -4.58
C LEU A 14 0.51 -4.63 -3.49
N PHE A 15 0.01 -5.01 -2.31
CA PHE A 15 -0.02 -4.13 -1.16
C PHE A 15 1.29 -4.23 -0.38
N ASN A 16 1.85 -3.07 -0.06
CA ASN A 16 2.95 -2.89 0.87
C ASN A 16 2.80 -1.51 1.53
N LEU A 17 3.53 -1.25 2.60
CA LEU A 17 3.59 0.07 3.22
C LEU A 17 4.42 1.08 2.40
N GLY A 18 5.35 0.58 1.59
CA GLY A 18 6.33 1.42 0.91
C GLY A 18 7.38 1.99 1.86
N GLY A 19 8.07 3.04 1.43
CA GLY A 19 9.06 3.78 2.19
C GLY A 19 9.33 5.13 1.54
N PRO A 20 10.05 6.04 2.20
CA PRO A 20 10.41 7.32 1.60
C PRO A 20 11.37 7.11 0.43
N ASP A 21 11.16 7.84 -0.66
CA ASP A 21 12.01 7.78 -1.86
C ASP A 21 13.42 8.35 -1.60
N GLY A 22 13.55 9.20 -0.58
CA GLY A 22 14.81 9.76 -0.10
C GLY A 22 14.67 10.46 1.25
N PRO A 23 15.76 11.03 1.79
CA PRO A 23 15.78 11.63 3.12
C PRO A 23 14.72 12.74 3.32
N ASP A 24 14.44 13.52 2.29
CA ASP A 24 13.52 14.66 2.37
C ASP A 24 12.04 14.24 2.53
N ASP A 25 11.69 13.01 2.17
CA ASP A 25 10.32 12.49 2.28
C ASP A 25 10.07 11.68 3.56
N VAL A 26 11.09 11.52 4.41
CA VAL A 26 10.99 10.78 5.68
C VAL A 26 9.88 11.37 6.56
N GLN A 27 9.80 12.70 6.68
CA GLN A 27 8.79 13.33 7.53
C GLN A 27 7.36 13.00 7.06
N LYS A 28 7.09 13.06 5.75
CA LYS A 28 5.76 12.77 5.20
C LYS A 28 5.40 11.29 5.37
N PHE A 29 6.35 10.39 5.13
CA PHE A 29 6.16 8.95 5.34
C PHE A 29 5.78 8.65 6.80
N LEU A 30 6.51 9.22 7.76
CA LEU A 30 6.22 9.01 9.18
C LEU A 30 4.88 9.62 9.59
N GLN A 31 4.50 10.79 9.07
CA GLN A 31 3.18 11.36 9.33
C GLN A 31 2.05 10.43 8.89
N ASN A 32 2.15 9.84 7.69
CA ASN A 32 1.17 8.87 7.22
C ASN A 32 1.16 7.61 8.08
N LEU A 33 2.34 7.09 8.44
CA LEU A 33 2.49 5.86 9.23
C LEU A 33 1.88 5.99 10.64
N PHE A 34 2.14 7.09 11.34
CA PHE A 34 1.65 7.30 12.71
C PHE A 34 0.20 7.79 12.78
N SER A 35 -0.34 8.37 11.69
CA SER A 35 -1.73 8.80 11.65
C SER A 35 -2.70 7.64 11.43
N ASP A 36 -2.24 6.54 10.83
CA ASP A 36 -3.07 5.40 10.55
C ASP A 36 -3.26 4.49 11.78
N LYS A 37 -4.46 4.53 12.36
CA LYS A 37 -4.86 3.72 13.52
C LYS A 37 -4.94 2.22 13.24
N ALA A 38 -5.05 1.83 11.96
CA ALA A 38 -4.98 0.44 11.56
C ALA A 38 -3.53 -0.09 11.61
N ILE A 39 -2.53 0.79 11.49
CA ILE A 39 -1.10 0.44 11.55
C ILE A 39 -0.53 0.65 12.95
N ILE A 40 -0.67 1.85 13.51
CA ILE A 40 -0.13 2.21 14.84
C ILE A 40 -1.27 2.65 15.76
N ARG A 41 -1.38 1.99 16.92
CA ARG A 41 -2.27 2.40 18.01
C ARG A 41 -1.45 3.02 19.12
N SER A 42 -1.20 4.31 18.99
CA SER A 42 -0.61 5.10 20.08
C SER A 42 -1.64 5.27 21.21
N PRO A 43 -1.19 5.33 22.48
CA PRO A 43 -2.02 5.80 23.59
C PRO A 43 -2.59 7.20 23.34
#